data_AF-A0A382KNK9-F1
#
_entry.id   AF-A0A382KNK9-F1
#
_cell.length_a   1.000
_cell.length_b   1.000
_cell.length_c   1.000
_cell.angle_alpha   90.00
_cell.angle_beta   90.00
_cell.angle_gamma   90.00
#
_symmetry.space_group_name_H-M   'P 1'
#
loop_
_entity.id
_entity.type
_entity.pdbx_description
1 polymer ?
#
loop_
_entity_poly.entity_id
_entity_poly.type
_entity_poly.pdbx_seq_one_letter_code
_entity_poly.pdbx_strand_id
1 'polypeptide(L)'
;KGVTGKAAEKTLERAGITVNKNMVPFDKRSPFITSGIRLGTPAITTRGMGKKEMRKIVQFIDQILNDIENDTIVENVKLDVKSLCKFFPLYRELHD
;
A
#
# COMPACT_ATOMS: atom_id res chain seq x y z
N LYS A 1 -0.05 14.06 -10.03
CA LYS A 1 -0.20 12.62 -10.36
C LYS A 1 -1.55 12.23 -10.98
N GLY A 2 -2.67 12.97 -10.79
CA GLY A 2 -3.94 12.70 -11.52
C GLY A 2 -4.67 11.39 -11.18
N VAL A 3 -4.02 10.50 -10.43
CA VAL A 3 -4.49 9.19 -9.98
C VAL A 3 -5.83 9.28 -9.23
N THR A 4 -6.72 8.32 -9.49
CA THR A 4 -7.98 8.15 -8.74
C THR A 4 -7.77 7.26 -7.52
N GLY A 5 -8.60 7.40 -6.48
CA GLY A 5 -8.51 6.53 -5.32
C GLY A 5 -8.73 5.06 -5.69
N LYS A 6 -9.66 4.79 -6.62
CA LYS A 6 -9.90 3.47 -7.21
C LYS A 6 -8.69 2.91 -7.96
N ALA A 7 -7.99 3.73 -8.75
CA ALA A 7 -6.79 3.28 -9.44
C ALA A 7 -5.66 3.00 -8.44
N ALA A 8 -5.43 3.91 -7.49
CA ALA A 8 -4.44 3.73 -6.43
C ALA A 8 -4.69 2.45 -5.63
N GLU A 9 -5.93 2.23 -5.17
CA GLU A 9 -6.36 1.03 -4.43
C GLU A 9 -6.01 -0.24 -5.21
N LYS A 10 -6.44 -0.34 -6.49
CA LYS A 10 -6.20 -1.52 -7.32
C LYS A 10 -4.72 -1.78 -7.61
N THR A 11 -3.95 -0.74 -7.95
CA THR A 11 -2.55 -0.94 -8.31
C THR A 11 -1.70 -1.28 -7.07
N LEU A 12 -1.96 -0.64 -5.93
CA LEU A 12 -1.28 -0.99 -4.68
C LEU A 12 -1.62 -2.40 -4.22
N GLU A 13 -2.88 -2.84 -4.41
CA GLU A 13 -3.31 -4.22 -4.12
C GLU A 13 -2.52 -5.25 -4.97
N ARG A 14 -2.29 -4.98 -6.27
CA ARG A 14 -1.46 -5.84 -7.13
C ARG A 14 -0.03 -5.97 -6.62
N ALA A 15 0.51 -4.92 -5.99
CA ALA A 15 1.82 -4.92 -5.35
C ALA A 15 1.82 -5.51 -3.93
N GLY A 16 0.70 -6.04 -3.43
CA GLY A 16 0.60 -6.61 -2.08
C GLY A 16 0.43 -5.58 -0.96
N ILE A 17 0.08 -4.33 -1.29
CA ILE A 17 -0.21 -3.27 -0.33
C ILE A 17 -1.71 -2.99 -0.32
N THR A 18 -2.42 -3.55 0.66
CA THR A 18 -3.86 -3.35 0.80
C THR A 18 -4.16 -1.98 1.41
N VAL A 19 -4.93 -1.17 0.69
CA VAL A 19 -5.43 0.14 1.12
C VAL A 19 -6.92 0.25 0.78
N ASN A 20 -7.56 1.33 1.21
CA ASN A 20 -8.95 1.62 0.87
C ASN A 20 -9.06 2.97 0.16
N LYS A 21 -9.75 3.02 -0.98
CA LYS A 21 -10.14 4.28 -1.61
C LYS A 21 -11.12 5.02 -0.71
N ASN A 22 -10.90 6.31 -0.52
CA ASN A 22 -11.72 7.13 0.35
C ASN A 22 -11.93 8.51 -0.27
N MET A 23 -13.10 9.10 -0.01
CA MET A 23 -13.34 10.49 -0.39
C MET A 23 -12.44 11.42 0.44
N VAL A 24 -12.07 12.53 -0.16
CA VAL A 24 -11.40 13.66 0.51
C VAL A 24 -12.40 14.80 0.69
N PRO A 25 -12.13 15.80 1.55
CA PRO A 25 -13.00 16.97 1.65
C PRO A 25 -13.23 17.60 0.27
N PHE A 26 -14.51 17.87 -0.05
CA PHE A 26 -14.93 18.47 -1.32
C PHE A 26 -14.55 17.65 -2.58
N ASP A 27 -14.47 16.32 -2.46
CA ASP A 27 -14.18 15.43 -3.58
C ASP A 27 -15.18 15.63 -4.72
N LYS A 28 -14.66 15.98 -5.91
CA LYS A 28 -15.47 16.18 -7.13
C LYS A 28 -15.77 14.87 -7.85
N ARG A 29 -15.06 13.78 -7.52
CA ARG A 29 -15.25 12.48 -8.14
C ARG A 29 -16.36 11.69 -7.44
N SER A 30 -16.97 10.77 -8.17
CA SER A 30 -17.98 9.86 -7.63
C SER A 30 -17.43 9.05 -6.42
N PRO A 31 -18.27 8.71 -5.42
CA PRO A 31 -17.90 7.82 -4.32
C PRO A 31 -17.33 6.46 -4.74
N PHE A 32 -17.63 5.99 -5.96
CA PHE A 32 -17.08 4.74 -6.49
C PHE A 32 -15.64 4.87 -7.03
N ILE A 33 -15.19 6.10 -7.30
CA ILE A 33 -13.87 6.39 -7.89
C ILE A 33 -12.96 7.04 -6.85
N THR A 34 -13.45 8.07 -6.16
CA THR A 34 -12.75 8.92 -5.18
C THR A 34 -11.45 9.55 -5.66
N SER A 35 -10.93 10.50 -4.89
CA SER A 35 -9.67 11.19 -5.16
C SER A 35 -8.58 10.89 -4.13
N GLY A 36 -8.85 10.03 -3.14
CA GLY A 36 -7.89 9.69 -2.09
C GLY A 36 -7.91 8.23 -1.67
N ILE A 37 -6.94 7.89 -0.82
CA ILE A 37 -6.80 6.60 -0.15
C ILE A 37 -6.64 6.84 1.36
N ARG A 38 -7.08 5.88 2.17
CA ARG A 38 -6.89 5.89 3.63
C ARG A 38 -5.90 4.81 4.03
N LEU A 39 -4.98 5.18 4.92
CA LEU A 39 -3.94 4.32 5.46
C LEU A 39 -4.07 4.23 6.98
N GLY A 40 -3.77 3.07 7.54
CA GLY A 40 -3.71 2.85 8.98
C GLY A 40 -2.48 2.02 9.34
N THR A 41 -1.86 2.36 10.47
CA THR A 41 -0.68 1.65 11.00
C THR A 41 -0.97 0.48 11.94
N PRO A 42 -2.16 0.31 12.59
CA PRO A 42 -2.32 -0.73 13.62
C PRO A 42 -1.90 -2.14 13.20
N ALA A 43 -2.31 -2.60 12.01
CA ALA A 43 -2.02 -3.97 11.54
C ALA A 43 -0.52 -4.27 11.43
N ILE A 44 0.27 -3.32 10.93
CA ILE A 44 1.71 -3.49 10.75
C ILE A 44 2.49 -3.21 12.04
N THR A 45 2.01 -2.29 12.88
CA THR A 45 2.60 -2.04 14.21
C THR A 45 2.43 -3.27 15.11
N THR A 46 1.27 -3.93 15.11
CA THR A 46 1.04 -5.18 15.85
C THR A 46 1.96 -6.31 15.38
N ARG A 47 2.35 -6.33 14.10
CA ARG A 47 3.35 -7.27 13.55
C ARG A 47 4.80 -6.93 13.93
N GLY A 48 5.04 -5.80 14.59
CA GLY A 48 6.36 -5.37 15.05
C GLY A 48 7.09 -4.39 14.14
N MET A 49 6.45 -3.87 13.08
CA MET A 49 7.06 -2.87 12.20
C MET A 49 7.13 -1.50 12.90
N GLY A 50 8.25 -0.79 12.74
CA GLY A 50 8.50 0.51 13.35
C GLY A 50 8.67 1.64 12.34
N LYS A 51 9.29 2.74 12.78
CA LYS A 51 9.49 3.94 11.97
C LYS A 51 10.36 3.69 10.72
N LYS A 52 11.32 2.77 10.80
CA LYS A 52 12.22 2.45 9.68
C LYS A 52 11.47 1.73 8.57
N GLU A 53 10.64 0.76 8.94
CA GLU A 53 9.81 -0.01 8.01
C GLU A 53 8.74 0.89 7.39
N MET A 54 8.15 1.81 8.17
CA MET A 54 7.22 2.80 7.63
C MET A 54 7.81 3.67 6.52
N ARG A 55 9.07 4.07 6.63
CA ARG A 55 9.73 4.81 5.54
C ARG A 55 9.82 3.99 4.27
N LYS A 56 10.15 2.70 4.37
CA LYS A 56 10.16 1.78 3.22
C LYS A 56 8.78 1.62 2.60
N ILE A 57 7.74 1.43 3.43
CA ILE A 57 6.36 1.32 2.96
C ILE A 57 5.92 2.58 2.20
N VAL A 58 6.26 3.77 2.69
CA VAL A 58 5.98 5.03 1.99
C VAL A 58 6.73 5.11 0.65
N GLN A 59 7.99 4.67 0.60
CA GLN A 59 8.76 4.62 -0.65
C GLN A 59 8.12 3.68 -1.68
N PHE A 60 7.67 2.50 -1.26
CA PHE A 60 6.95 1.56 -2.12
C PHE A 60 5.67 2.17 -2.70
N ILE A 61 4.87 2.83 -1.85
CA ILE A 61 3.65 3.51 -2.28
C ILE A 61 3.99 4.63 -3.26
N ASP A 62 5.00 5.46 -2.98
CA ASP A 62 5.37 6.58 -3.85
C ASP A 62 5.86 6.13 -5.21
N GLN A 63 6.70 5.08 -5.27
CA GLN A 63 7.19 4.47 -6.51
C GLN A 63 6.02 4.03 -7.42
N ILE A 64 5.05 3.30 -6.87
CA ILE A 64 3.87 2.85 -7.62
C ILE A 64 3.02 4.03 -8.06
N LEU A 65 2.75 5.00 -7.18
CA LEU A 65 1.85 6.11 -7.51
C LEU A 65 2.47 7.13 -8.48
N ASN A 66 3.80 7.17 -8.60
CA ASN A 66 4.51 7.99 -9.60
C ASN A 66 4.35 7.44 -11.02
N ASP A 67 4.27 6.12 -11.16
CA ASP A 67 4.19 5.45 -12.46
C ASP A 67 3.24 4.26 -12.38
N ILE A 68 1.94 4.58 -12.27
CA ILE A 68 0.88 3.63 -11.88
C ILE A 68 0.56 2.59 -12.95
N GLU A 69 0.98 2.83 -14.19
CA GLU A 69 0.79 1.94 -15.33
C GLU A 69 2.02 1.05 -15.60
N ASN A 70 3.11 1.26 -14.84
CA ASN A 70 4.34 0.50 -15.00
C ASN A 70 4.31 -0.80 -14.19
N ASP A 71 3.88 -1.86 -14.86
CA ASP A 71 3.78 -3.19 -14.28
C ASP A 71 5.12 -3.75 -13.77
N THR A 72 6.26 -3.31 -14.34
CA THR A 72 7.58 -3.72 -13.86
C THR A 72 7.85 -3.16 -12.46
N ILE A 73 7.50 -1.89 -12.20
CA ILE A 73 7.61 -1.29 -10.87
C ILE A 73 6.68 -2.01 -9.89
N VAL A 74 5.44 -2.30 -10.29
CA VAL A 74 4.46 -3.01 -9.46
C VAL A 74 4.98 -4.38 -9.02
N GLU A 75 5.51 -5.18 -9.94
CA GLU A 75 6.04 -6.51 -9.61
C GLU A 75 7.32 -6.44 -8.77
N ASN A 76 8.21 -5.49 -9.03
CA ASN A 76 9.41 -5.29 -8.19
C ASN A 76 9.03 -4.92 -6.75
N VAL A 77 8.12 -3.96 -6.58
CA VAL A 77 7.64 -3.56 -5.25
C VAL A 77 6.93 -4.72 -4.55
N LYS A 78 6.20 -5.57 -5.27
CA LYS A 78 5.58 -6.76 -4.70
C LYS A 78 6.59 -7.73 -4.09
N LEU A 79 7.72 -7.94 -4.77
CA LEU A 79 8.82 -8.76 -4.26
C LEU A 79 9.43 -8.14 -3.00
N ASP A 80 9.62 -6.83 -2.99
CA ASP A 80 10.14 -6.09 -1.83
C ASP A 80 9.19 -6.11 -0.63
N VAL A 81 7.88 -5.96 -0.87
CA VAL A 81 6.82 -6.08 0.15
C VAL A 81 6.81 -7.48 0.74
N LYS A 82 6.90 -8.52 -0.12
CA LYS A 82 7.00 -9.91 0.34
C LYS A 82 8.25 -10.15 1.17
N SER A 83 9.39 -9.60 0.75
CA SER A 83 10.66 -9.68 1.48
C SER A 83 10.54 -9.02 2.85
N LEU A 84 9.99 -7.81 2.93
CA LEU A 84 9.75 -7.11 4.19
C LEU A 84 8.83 -7.94 5.12
N CYS A 85 7.73 -8.46 4.60
CA CYS A 85 6.77 -9.25 5.39
C CYS A 85 7.38 -10.52 6.00
N LYS A 86 8.38 -11.14 5.38
CA LYS A 86 9.05 -12.34 5.92
C LYS A 86 9.73 -12.09 7.28
N PHE A 87 10.21 -10.87 7.52
CA PHE A 87 10.83 -10.50 8.80
C PHE A 87 9.80 -10.24 9.92
N PHE A 88 8.51 -10.16 9.57
CA PHE A 88 7.42 -9.83 10.50
C PHE A 88 6.24 -10.81 10.34
N PRO A 89 6.41 -12.10 10.67
CA PRO A 89 5.36 -13.10 10.58
C PRO A 89 4.16 -12.75 11.47
N LEU A 90 2.95 -13.06 11.01
CA LEU A 90 1.71 -12.72 11.72
C LEU A 90 1.42 -13.68 12.90
N TYR A 91 1.64 -14.97 12.69
CA TYR A 91 1.44 -16.03 13.69
C TYR A 91 2.77 -16.73 13.95
N ARG A 92 3.58 -16.19 14.87
CA ARG A 92 4.90 -16.77 15.17
C ARG A 92 4.80 -18.24 15.58
N GLU A 93 3.81 -18.52 16.42
CA GLU A 93 3.44 -19.82 16.96
C GLU A 93 2.97 -20.86 15.92
N LEU A 94 2.69 -20.48 14.67
CA LEU A 94 2.39 -21.42 13.57
C LEU A 94 3.60 -21.65 12.64
N HIS A 95 4.74 -21.03 12.93
CA HIS A 95 5.95 -21.07 12.12
C HIS A 95 7.17 -21.65 12.87
N ASP A 96 6.95 -22.15 14.09
CA ASP A 96 7.90 -22.92 14.89
C ASP A 96 7.74 -24.43 14.65
#